data_AF-A0A4P6Q687-F1
#
_entry.id   AF-A0A4P6Q687-F1
#
_cell.length_a   1.000
_cell.length_b   1.000
_cell.length_c   1.000
_cell.angle_alpha   90.00
_cell.angle_beta   90.00
_cell.angle_gamma   90.00
#
_symmetry.space_group_name_H-M   'P 1'
#
loop_
_entity.id
_entity.type
_entity.pdbx_description
1 polymer ?
#
loop_
_entity_poly.entity_id
_entity_poly.type
_entity_poly.pdbx_seq_one_letter_code
_entity_poly.pdbx_strand_id
1 'polypeptide(L)'
;MAKTPTSRVRLPFQRASAEREPGGAGHAGDGRREPGGHEPATGGAGTPGTGAGAAAGRRRSPVSGQSAFYLVLGALLLGYTVMAFGMEWQTMAGRVGPGLFPRIIGVLGVAAVGLCVVQSLRADRRAAADRAQAAAEAGPPEADTAEREAGSASPSATQTASADDQATGADETRRHPWAVLALCAILAVFVTVMVPVGAVVTGSVALIASLLVCDRSHPVRSVLIGAAFPVALYAVFVFLLNAQLPPGILPLY
;
A
#
# COMPACT_ATOMS: atom_id res chain seq x y z
N MET A 1 -12.30 18.37 51.89
CA MET A 1 -11.57 17.62 50.84
C MET A 1 -12.47 17.50 49.62
N ALA A 2 -12.30 18.39 48.64
CA ALA A 2 -13.11 18.40 47.43
C ALA A 2 -12.48 17.47 46.38
N LYS A 3 -13.25 16.48 45.89
CA LYS A 3 -12.83 15.58 44.81
C LYS A 3 -12.92 16.33 43.48
N THR A 4 -11.78 16.52 42.84
CA THR A 4 -11.66 17.10 41.50
C THR A 4 -12.36 16.19 40.48
N PRO A 5 -13.29 16.70 39.65
CA PRO A 5 -13.97 15.90 38.65
C PRO A 5 -12.99 15.46 37.55
N THR A 6 -12.85 14.14 37.40
CA THR A 6 -12.04 13.50 36.37
C THR A 6 -12.63 13.78 34.99
N SER A 7 -11.97 14.66 34.22
CA SER A 7 -12.28 14.92 32.82
C SER A 7 -12.09 13.64 32.00
N ARG A 8 -13.19 12.99 31.61
CA ARG A 8 -13.17 11.89 30.65
C ARG A 8 -12.99 12.48 29.26
N VAL A 9 -11.77 12.39 28.75
CA VAL A 9 -11.43 12.67 27.35
C VAL A 9 -12.24 11.72 26.46
N ARG A 10 -13.30 12.22 25.83
CA ARG A 10 -14.08 11.49 24.83
C ARG A 10 -13.28 11.44 23.53
N LEU A 11 -12.94 10.22 23.11
CA LEU A 11 -12.21 9.98 21.88
C LEU A 11 -13.13 10.12 20.65
N PRO A 12 -12.65 10.72 19.55
CA PRO A 12 -13.48 11.12 18.40
C PRO A 12 -14.10 9.97 17.59
N PHE A 13 -13.66 8.73 17.80
CA PHE A 13 -14.13 7.56 17.04
C PHE A 13 -15.48 7.00 17.52
N GLN A 14 -15.97 7.43 18.69
CA GLN A 14 -17.25 6.97 19.24
C GLN A 14 -18.48 7.64 18.61
N ARG A 15 -18.30 8.59 17.68
CA ARG A 15 -19.41 9.32 17.04
C ARG A 15 -20.02 8.59 15.84
N ALA A 16 -19.30 7.64 15.22
CA ALA A 16 -19.74 7.02 13.98
C ALA A 16 -20.78 5.89 14.16
N SER A 17 -21.09 5.47 15.40
CA SER A 17 -21.97 4.31 15.64
C SER A 17 -23.33 4.64 16.24
N ALA A 18 -23.66 5.92 16.45
CA ALA A 18 -24.88 6.34 17.15
C ALA A 18 -26.00 6.91 16.26
N GLU A 19 -25.81 7.02 14.94
CA GLU A 19 -26.82 7.57 13.99
C GLU A 19 -27.42 6.51 13.06
N ARG A 20 -27.43 5.22 13.45
CA ARG A 20 -28.33 4.24 12.81
C ARG A 20 -29.69 4.31 13.51
N GLU A 21 -30.50 5.30 13.14
CA GLU A 21 -31.94 5.28 13.40
C GLU A 21 -32.58 4.09 12.68
N PRO A 22 -33.42 3.29 13.38
CA PRO A 22 -34.33 2.35 12.75
C PRO A 22 -35.73 2.97 12.64
N GLY A 23 -36.21 3.16 11.40
CA GLY A 23 -37.60 3.49 11.07
C GLY A 23 -37.78 4.96 10.68
N GLY A 24 -38.52 5.32 9.63
CA GLY A 24 -39.39 4.58 8.72
C GLY A 24 -40.19 5.59 7.89
N ALA A 25 -41.06 5.05 7.04
CA ALA A 25 -42.18 5.71 6.36
C ALA A 25 -41.87 6.63 5.14
N GLY A 26 -42.20 6.09 3.96
CA GLY A 26 -43.12 6.74 3.05
C GLY A 26 -42.51 7.68 2.01
N HIS A 27 -42.30 7.15 0.80
CA HIS A 27 -42.62 7.96 -0.37
C HIS A 27 -43.37 7.14 -1.41
N ALA A 28 -44.57 7.63 -1.69
CA ALA A 28 -45.53 7.15 -2.64
C ALA A 28 -45.07 7.46 -4.07
N GLY A 29 -45.75 6.82 -5.02
CA GLY A 29 -45.31 6.66 -6.40
C GLY A 29 -45.13 7.95 -7.20
N ASP A 30 -44.41 7.80 -8.31
CA ASP A 30 -44.88 8.39 -9.55
C ASP A 30 -44.61 7.41 -10.69
N GLY A 31 -45.67 7.13 -11.44
CA GLY A 31 -45.66 6.23 -12.56
C GLY A 31 -45.45 7.01 -13.84
N ARG A 32 -44.45 6.63 -14.63
CA ARG A 32 -44.45 6.92 -16.06
C ARG A 32 -44.13 5.67 -16.87
N ARG A 33 -45.22 5.15 -17.44
CA ARG A 33 -45.26 4.25 -18.58
C ARG A 33 -44.72 4.99 -19.80
N GLU A 34 -43.70 4.45 -20.44
CA GLU A 34 -43.38 4.71 -21.85
C GLU A 34 -43.87 3.50 -22.67
N PRO A 35 -44.76 3.69 -23.65
CA PRO A 35 -45.25 2.61 -24.49
C PRO A 35 -44.48 2.52 -25.82
N GLY A 36 -44.16 1.28 -26.21
CA GLY A 36 -44.37 0.78 -27.58
C GLY A 36 -43.49 1.32 -28.71
N GLY A 37 -42.61 0.45 -29.21
CA GLY A 37 -42.02 0.55 -30.54
C GLY A 37 -41.68 -0.83 -31.11
N HIS A 38 -42.64 -1.45 -31.79
CA HIS A 38 -42.47 -2.54 -32.78
C HIS A 38 -41.55 -2.04 -33.92
N GLU A 39 -40.64 -2.82 -34.53
CA GLU A 39 -40.78 -3.92 -35.52
C GLU A 39 -39.42 -3.92 -36.29
N PRO A 40 -39.14 -4.75 -37.33
CA PRO A 40 -39.54 -6.12 -37.65
C PRO A 40 -38.32 -7.05 -37.86
N ALA A 41 -38.62 -8.35 -37.98
CA ALA A 41 -37.71 -9.40 -38.38
C ALA A 41 -37.44 -9.39 -39.90
N THR A 42 -36.15 -9.40 -40.28
CA THR A 42 -35.63 -9.93 -41.55
C THR A 42 -34.28 -10.56 -41.19
N GLY A 43 -34.06 -11.88 -41.32
CA GLY A 43 -34.11 -12.59 -42.59
C GLY A 43 -32.72 -12.55 -43.23
N GLY A 44 -31.73 -13.22 -42.63
CA GLY A 44 -30.33 -13.24 -43.10
C GLY A 44 -29.72 -14.62 -42.93
N ALA A 45 -29.89 -15.45 -43.94
CA ALA A 45 -29.34 -16.78 -44.07
C ALA A 45 -27.81 -16.77 -44.25
N GLY A 46 -27.15 -17.77 -43.67
CA GLY A 46 -25.96 -18.39 -44.25
C GLY A 46 -24.61 -17.75 -43.92
N THR A 47 -23.92 -18.31 -42.94
CA THR A 47 -22.49 -18.64 -43.10
C THR A 47 -22.11 -19.76 -42.11
N PRO A 48 -22.07 -21.03 -42.57
CA PRO A 48 -21.42 -22.09 -41.82
C PRO A 48 -19.92 -21.99 -42.08
N GLY A 49 -19.13 -21.77 -41.02
CA GLY A 49 -17.69 -21.95 -41.08
C GLY A 49 -16.91 -20.76 -40.55
N THR A 50 -16.78 -20.64 -39.24
CA THR A 50 -15.66 -19.90 -38.66
C THR A 50 -15.26 -20.55 -37.34
N GLY A 51 -14.25 -21.41 -37.43
CA GLY A 51 -13.26 -21.61 -36.38
C GLY A 51 -13.76 -22.09 -35.03
N ALA A 52 -14.02 -23.40 -34.93
CA ALA A 52 -13.74 -24.19 -33.73
C ALA A 52 -12.21 -24.24 -33.46
N GLY A 53 -11.57 -23.08 -33.49
CA GLY A 53 -10.14 -22.87 -33.34
C GLY A 53 -9.88 -22.35 -31.95
N ALA A 54 -9.61 -23.27 -31.04
CA ALA A 54 -8.76 -23.04 -29.89
C ALA A 54 -9.07 -21.76 -29.09
N ALA A 55 -10.14 -21.83 -28.28
CA ALA A 55 -10.15 -21.17 -26.97
C ALA A 55 -9.09 -21.83 -26.07
N ALA A 56 -7.84 -21.83 -26.52
CA ALA A 56 -6.67 -22.19 -25.75
C ALA A 56 -6.56 -21.13 -24.67
N GLY A 57 -7.11 -21.45 -23.51
CA GLY A 57 -7.09 -20.60 -22.33
C GLY A 57 -5.69 -20.05 -22.16
N ARG A 58 -5.54 -18.74 -22.41
CA ARG A 58 -4.31 -18.02 -22.08
C ARG A 58 -4.20 -18.11 -20.56
N ARG A 59 -3.47 -19.11 -20.10
CA ARG A 59 -2.96 -19.24 -18.73
C ARG A 59 -2.11 -18.00 -18.50
N ARG A 60 -2.75 -16.91 -18.09
CA ARG A 60 -2.05 -15.70 -17.64
C ARG A 60 -1.15 -16.16 -16.51
N SER A 61 0.14 -15.89 -16.64
CA SER A 61 1.13 -16.32 -15.65
C SER A 61 0.74 -15.73 -14.29
N PRO A 62 0.83 -16.50 -13.20
CA PRO A 62 0.42 -16.09 -11.86
C PRO A 62 1.37 -15.04 -11.24
N VAL A 63 2.33 -14.51 -11.99
CA VAL A 63 3.34 -13.61 -11.46
C VAL A 63 2.79 -12.19 -11.55
N SER A 64 2.27 -11.70 -10.41
CA SER A 64 1.95 -10.29 -10.26
C SER A 64 3.18 -9.44 -10.59
N GLY A 65 3.00 -8.36 -11.36
CA GLY A 65 4.09 -7.44 -11.72
C GLY A 65 4.79 -6.85 -10.48
N GLN A 66 4.07 -6.74 -9.36
CA GLN A 66 4.61 -6.31 -8.08
C GLN A 66 5.64 -7.31 -7.50
N SER A 67 5.36 -8.61 -7.57
CA SER A 67 6.30 -9.65 -7.13
C SER A 67 7.56 -9.65 -8.00
N ALA A 68 7.41 -9.49 -9.32
CA ALA A 68 8.54 -9.36 -10.23
C ALA A 68 9.40 -8.13 -9.90
N PHE A 69 8.77 -6.99 -9.60
CA PHE A 69 9.47 -5.77 -9.18
C PHE A 69 10.30 -5.99 -7.91
N TYR A 70 9.72 -6.57 -6.85
CA TYR A 70 10.45 -6.84 -5.61
C TYR A 70 11.59 -7.86 -5.79
N LEU A 71 11.42 -8.86 -6.66
CA LEU A 71 12.49 -9.81 -6.96
C LEU A 71 13.67 -9.13 -7.67
N VAL A 72 13.40 -8.26 -8.65
CA VAL A 72 14.45 -7.50 -9.35
C VAL A 72 15.14 -6.53 -8.38
N LEU A 73 14.36 -5.77 -7.60
CA LEU A 73 14.89 -4.86 -6.59
C LEU A 73 15.73 -5.60 -5.53
N GLY A 74 15.25 -6.77 -5.09
CA GLY A 74 15.94 -7.64 -4.14
C GLY A 74 17.25 -8.17 -4.69
N ALA A 75 17.28 -8.60 -5.96
CA ALA A 75 18.51 -9.04 -6.63
C ALA A 75 19.54 -7.88 -6.73
N LEU A 76 19.09 -6.67 -7.06
CA LEU A 76 19.94 -5.48 -7.12
C LEU A 76 20.51 -5.12 -5.74
N LEU A 77 19.67 -5.09 -4.70
CA LEU A 77 20.09 -4.85 -3.32
C LEU A 77 21.05 -5.93 -2.80
N LEU A 78 20.82 -7.19 -3.18
CA LEU A 78 21.71 -8.30 -2.83
C LEU A 78 23.08 -8.13 -3.49
N GLY A 79 23.13 -7.81 -4.79
CA GLY A 79 24.37 -7.52 -5.50
C GLY A 79 25.13 -6.34 -4.90
N TYR A 80 24.42 -5.26 -4.57
CA TYR A 80 24.98 -4.12 -3.83
C TYR A 80 25.55 -4.53 -2.48
N THR A 81 24.82 -5.37 -1.74
CA THR A 81 25.25 -5.85 -0.42
C THR A 81 26.54 -6.68 -0.53
N VAL A 82 26.63 -7.57 -1.52
CA VAL A 82 27.85 -8.36 -1.78
C VAL A 82 29.04 -7.44 -2.08
N MET A 83 28.86 -6.42 -2.93
CA MET A 83 29.90 -5.41 -3.18
C MET A 83 30.30 -4.66 -1.90
N ALA A 84 29.33 -4.35 -1.03
CA ALA A 84 29.58 -3.71 0.24
C ALA A 84 30.41 -4.56 1.21
N PHE A 85 30.26 -5.87 1.17
CA PHE A 85 31.12 -6.80 1.93
C PHE A 85 32.56 -6.84 1.43
N GLY A 86 32.84 -6.41 0.20
CA GLY A 86 34.21 -6.28 -0.33
C GLY A 86 34.99 -5.07 0.20
N MET A 87 34.32 -4.08 0.80
CA MET A 87 34.98 -2.88 1.35
C MET A 87 35.54 -3.13 2.76
N GLU A 88 36.62 -2.44 3.16
CA GLU A 88 37.19 -2.57 4.51
C GLU A 88 36.18 -2.17 5.61
N TRP A 89 36.01 -3.06 6.59
CA TRP A 89 35.12 -2.88 7.74
C TRP A 89 35.72 -1.97 8.81
N GLN A 90 37.03 -2.07 9.00
CA GLN A 90 37.82 -1.27 9.92
C GLN A 90 39.13 -0.89 9.25
N THR A 91 39.56 0.33 9.49
CA THR A 91 40.90 0.80 9.09
C THR A 91 41.94 0.22 10.04
N MET A 92 43.21 0.21 9.61
CA MET A 92 44.36 -0.20 10.46
C MET A 92 44.46 0.59 11.78
N ALA A 93 43.85 1.78 11.85
CA ALA A 93 43.79 2.62 13.05
C ALA A 93 42.66 2.23 14.02
N GLY A 94 41.95 1.11 13.79
CA GLY A 94 40.80 0.68 14.58
C GLY A 94 39.54 1.53 14.39
N ARG A 95 39.56 2.49 13.44
CA ARG A 95 38.39 3.31 13.11
C ARG A 95 37.47 2.55 12.17
N VAL A 96 36.17 2.78 12.29
CA VAL A 96 35.14 2.26 11.39
C VAL A 96 35.48 2.62 9.95
N GLY A 97 35.60 1.60 9.10
CA GLY A 97 35.90 1.75 7.68
C GLY A 97 34.67 2.18 6.88
N PRO A 98 34.86 2.72 5.66
CA PRO A 98 33.77 3.16 4.79
C PRO A 98 32.82 2.02 4.40
N GLY A 99 33.24 0.76 4.54
CA GLY A 99 32.41 -0.41 4.24
C GLY A 99 31.29 -0.69 5.23
N LEU A 100 31.32 -0.14 6.46
CA LEU A 100 30.29 -0.43 7.48
C LEU A 100 28.89 0.00 7.02
N PHE A 101 28.76 1.26 6.60
CA PHE A 101 27.46 1.86 6.32
C PHE A 101 26.75 1.22 5.12
N PRO A 102 27.42 1.00 3.96
CA PRO A 102 26.87 0.25 2.84
C PRO A 102 26.40 -1.16 3.21
N ARG A 103 27.10 -1.86 4.12
CA ARG A 103 26.68 -3.20 4.57
C ARG A 103 25.42 -3.16 5.42
N ILE A 104 25.33 -2.23 6.37
CA ILE A 104 24.12 -2.06 7.19
C ILE A 104 22.92 -1.75 6.30
N ILE A 105 23.06 -0.79 5.38
CA ILE A 105 21.99 -0.44 4.43
C ILE A 105 21.65 -1.64 3.55
N GLY A 106 22.64 -2.33 3.01
CA GLY A 106 22.44 -3.51 2.17
C GLY A 106 21.66 -4.60 2.90
N VAL A 107 22.09 -4.99 4.10
CA VAL A 107 21.43 -6.02 4.91
C VAL A 107 20.01 -5.62 5.28
N LEU A 108 19.79 -4.39 5.76
CA LEU A 108 18.46 -3.89 6.10
C LEU A 108 17.55 -3.84 4.86
N GLY A 109 18.07 -3.39 3.71
CA GLY A 109 17.35 -3.33 2.45
C GLY A 109 16.94 -4.72 1.95
N VAL A 110 17.87 -5.68 1.97
CA VAL A 110 17.59 -7.08 1.61
C VAL A 110 16.54 -7.69 2.55
N ALA A 111 16.66 -7.46 3.86
CA ALA A 111 15.67 -7.94 4.83
C ALA A 111 14.29 -7.33 4.60
N ALA A 112 14.21 -6.02 4.35
CA ALA A 112 12.95 -5.33 4.07
C ALA A 112 12.30 -5.85 2.78
N VAL A 113 13.05 -6.01 1.69
CA VAL A 113 12.52 -6.60 0.45
C VAL A 113 12.08 -8.04 0.67
N GLY A 114 12.84 -8.84 1.43
CA GLY A 114 12.44 -10.20 1.80
C GLY A 114 11.09 -10.23 2.53
N LEU A 115 10.89 -9.32 3.49
CA LEU A 115 9.60 -9.16 4.18
C LEU A 115 8.47 -8.77 3.22
N CYS A 116 8.71 -7.82 2.31
CA CYS A 116 7.72 -7.41 1.30
C CYS A 116 7.33 -8.59 0.38
N VAL A 117 8.29 -9.39 -0.07
CA VAL A 117 8.03 -10.60 -0.88
C VAL A 117 7.19 -11.60 -0.09
N VAL A 118 7.53 -11.86 1.18
CA VAL A 118 6.75 -12.78 2.04
C VAL A 118 5.32 -12.27 2.25
N GLN A 119 5.14 -10.97 2.48
CA GLN A 119 3.81 -10.36 2.62
C GLN A 119 3.00 -10.48 1.32
N SER A 120 3.62 -10.23 0.16
CA SER A 120 2.98 -10.40 -1.15
C SER A 120 2.53 -11.85 -1.37
N LEU A 121 3.40 -12.83 -1.12
CA LEU A 121 3.07 -14.25 -1.27
C LEU A 121 1.98 -14.70 -0.29
N ARG A 122 1.94 -14.13 0.92
CA ARG A 122 0.87 -14.39 1.90
C ARG A 122 -0.47 -13.81 1.45
N ALA A 123 -0.46 -12.62 0.84
CA ALA A 123 -1.66 -12.01 0.28
C ALA A 123 -2.23 -12.86 -0.87
N ASP A 124 -1.37 -13.32 -1.79
CA ASP A 124 -1.78 -14.19 -2.91
C ASP A 124 -2.39 -15.51 -2.43
N ARG A 125 -1.81 -16.11 -1.38
CA ARG A 125 -2.33 -17.34 -0.77
C ARG A 125 -3.70 -17.15 -0.12
N ARG A 126 -3.93 -16.01 0.55
CA ARG A 126 -5.23 -15.67 1.14
C ARG A 126 -6.29 -15.53 0.04
N ALA A 127 -5.97 -14.75 -1.00
CA ALA A 127 -6.87 -14.56 -2.13
C ALA A 127 -7.19 -15.87 -2.87
N ALA A 128 -6.25 -16.81 -2.94
CA ALA A 128 -6.48 -18.14 -3.51
C ALA A 128 -7.40 -19.01 -2.62
N ALA A 129 -7.22 -18.97 -1.30
CA ALA A 129 -8.06 -19.68 -0.35
C ALA A 129 -9.51 -19.17 -0.37
N ASP A 130 -9.69 -17.85 -0.41
CA ASP A 130 -11.02 -17.21 -0.46
C ASP A 130 -11.78 -17.62 -1.74
N ARG A 131 -11.09 -17.67 -2.90
CA ARG A 131 -11.68 -18.15 -4.15
C ARG A 131 -12.04 -19.64 -4.11
N ALA A 132 -11.22 -20.46 -3.48
CA ALA A 132 -11.50 -21.89 -3.32
C ALA A 132 -12.72 -22.11 -2.42
N GLN A 133 -12.86 -21.31 -1.36
CA GLN A 133 -14.04 -21.35 -0.48
C GLN A 133 -15.30 -20.88 -1.22
N ALA A 134 -15.24 -19.77 -1.96
CA ALA A 134 -16.38 -19.29 -2.76
C ALA A 134 -16.82 -20.31 -3.82
N ALA A 135 -15.87 -21.03 -4.44
CA ALA A 135 -16.18 -22.10 -5.39
C ALA A 135 -16.81 -23.33 -4.72
N ALA A 136 -16.43 -23.64 -3.47
CA ALA A 136 -17.07 -24.70 -2.69
C ALA A 136 -18.49 -24.33 -2.25
N GLU A 137 -18.71 -23.07 -1.87
CA GLU A 137 -20.02 -22.52 -1.47
C GLU A 137 -20.99 -22.40 -2.65
N ALA A 138 -20.50 -22.12 -3.86
CA ALA A 138 -21.34 -22.08 -5.07
C ALA A 138 -22.02 -23.43 -5.40
N GLY A 139 -21.56 -24.51 -4.76
CA GLY A 139 -22.05 -25.87 -4.98
C GLY A 139 -21.69 -26.39 -6.38
N PRO A 140 -21.69 -27.72 -6.58
CA PRO A 140 -21.79 -28.23 -7.94
C PRO A 140 -23.07 -27.67 -8.56
N PRO A 141 -23.06 -27.18 -9.81
CA PRO A 141 -24.29 -26.77 -10.48
C PRO A 141 -25.26 -27.94 -10.39
N GLU A 142 -26.32 -27.81 -9.62
CA GLU A 142 -27.34 -28.85 -9.46
C GLU A 142 -27.86 -29.18 -10.85
N ALA A 143 -27.38 -30.29 -11.41
CA ALA A 143 -27.74 -30.79 -12.72
C ALA A 143 -29.22 -31.22 -12.81
N ASP A 144 -29.99 -31.04 -11.73
CA ASP A 144 -31.37 -31.50 -11.58
C ASP A 144 -32.43 -30.43 -11.90
N THR A 145 -32.00 -29.21 -12.29
CA THR A 145 -32.94 -28.12 -12.64
C THR A 145 -33.30 -28.07 -14.14
N ALA A 146 -32.97 -29.12 -14.91
CA ALA A 146 -33.34 -29.18 -16.33
C ALA A 146 -34.77 -29.70 -16.58
N GLU A 147 -35.46 -30.27 -15.60
CA GLU A 147 -36.81 -30.86 -15.81
C GLU A 147 -37.97 -30.17 -15.07
N ARG A 148 -37.74 -29.13 -14.24
CA ARG A 148 -38.80 -28.66 -13.31
C ARG A 148 -39.24 -27.20 -13.33
N GLU A 149 -38.93 -26.41 -14.36
CA GLU A 149 -39.51 -25.06 -14.49
C GLU A 149 -39.90 -24.71 -15.94
N ALA A 150 -40.97 -25.33 -16.42
CA ALA A 150 -41.86 -24.75 -17.43
C ALA A 150 -43.04 -23.98 -16.80
N GLY A 151 -42.96 -23.60 -15.52
CA GLY A 151 -44.07 -22.92 -14.87
C GLY A 151 -43.70 -22.24 -13.57
N SER A 152 -44.01 -20.94 -13.52
CA SER A 152 -44.13 -20.11 -12.32
C SER A 152 -42.80 -19.64 -11.70
N ALA A 153 -42.25 -18.53 -12.16
CA ALA A 153 -42.59 -17.16 -11.76
C ALA A 153 -41.82 -16.63 -10.54
N SER A 154 -41.38 -15.38 -10.72
CA SER A 154 -41.02 -14.34 -9.75
C SER A 154 -39.56 -14.28 -9.27
N PRO A 155 -38.76 -13.33 -9.81
CA PRO A 155 -37.37 -13.12 -9.40
C PRO A 155 -37.33 -12.32 -8.09
N SER A 156 -37.16 -13.01 -6.97
CA SER A 156 -36.83 -12.38 -5.69
C SER A 156 -35.35 -12.04 -5.62
N ALA A 157 -35.09 -10.75 -5.49
CA ALA A 157 -33.81 -10.10 -5.33
C ALA A 157 -32.96 -10.75 -4.23
N THR A 158 -31.92 -11.48 -4.64
CA THR A 158 -30.90 -12.00 -3.73
C THR A 158 -29.60 -11.23 -3.95
N GLN A 159 -29.44 -10.22 -3.10
CA GLN A 159 -28.21 -9.95 -2.35
C GLN A 159 -26.93 -9.72 -3.16
N THR A 160 -26.88 -8.55 -3.80
CA THR A 160 -25.64 -7.86 -4.18
C THR A 160 -25.11 -7.12 -2.94
N ALA A 161 -24.36 -7.80 -2.07
CA ALA A 161 -23.66 -7.15 -0.96
C ALA A 161 -22.28 -7.77 -0.82
N SER A 162 -21.26 -6.90 -0.72
CA SER A 162 -19.84 -7.21 -0.42
C SER A 162 -18.88 -7.32 -1.61
N ALA A 163 -19.03 -6.45 -2.62
CA ALA A 163 -17.99 -6.20 -3.63
C ALA A 163 -17.30 -4.82 -3.51
N ASP A 164 -17.71 -3.98 -2.54
CA ASP A 164 -17.26 -2.58 -2.44
C ASP A 164 -16.06 -2.34 -1.50
N ASP A 165 -15.58 -3.34 -0.75
CA ASP A 165 -14.53 -3.12 0.27
C ASP A 165 -13.09 -3.40 -0.20
N GLN A 166 -12.89 -3.68 -1.50
CA GLN A 166 -11.56 -3.84 -2.12
C GLN A 166 -11.22 -2.77 -3.17
N ALA A 167 -12.15 -1.85 -3.47
CA ALA A 167 -11.93 -0.78 -4.44
C ALA A 167 -11.16 0.42 -3.87
N THR A 168 -11.01 0.53 -2.54
CA THR A 168 -10.41 1.69 -1.88
C THR A 168 -8.88 1.74 -1.95
N GLY A 169 -8.20 0.65 -2.32
CA GLY A 169 -6.74 0.60 -2.43
C GLY A 169 -6.17 1.02 -3.80
N ALA A 170 -6.98 0.95 -4.87
CA ALA A 170 -6.51 1.26 -6.22
C ALA A 170 -6.54 2.78 -6.53
N ASP A 171 -7.46 3.52 -5.91
CA ASP A 171 -7.59 4.97 -6.08
C ASP A 171 -6.58 5.78 -5.26
N GLU A 172 -6.00 5.20 -4.20
CA GLU A 172 -4.93 5.83 -3.41
C GLU A 172 -3.67 6.08 -4.28
N THR A 173 -3.40 5.18 -5.23
CA THR A 173 -2.26 5.28 -6.16
C THR A 173 -2.31 6.48 -7.09
N ARG A 174 -3.51 7.02 -7.40
CA ARG A 174 -3.66 8.18 -8.28
C ARG A 174 -3.47 9.53 -7.58
N ARG A 175 -3.51 9.57 -6.24
CA ARG A 175 -3.39 10.82 -5.47
C ARG A 175 -1.96 11.23 -5.13
N HIS A 176 -0.96 10.38 -5.36
CA HIS A 176 0.40 10.64 -4.86
C HIS A 176 1.48 11.10 -5.87
N PRO A 177 1.23 11.44 -7.15
CA PRO A 177 2.33 11.88 -8.02
C PRO A 177 2.97 13.18 -7.50
N TRP A 178 2.17 14.07 -6.92
CA TRP A 178 2.66 15.33 -6.38
C TRP A 178 3.53 15.15 -5.13
N ALA A 179 3.15 14.25 -4.23
CA ALA A 179 3.94 14.02 -3.02
C ALA A 179 5.21 13.19 -3.31
N VAL A 180 5.22 12.33 -4.34
CA VAL A 180 6.46 11.75 -4.87
C VAL A 180 7.38 12.84 -5.40
N LEU A 181 6.86 13.79 -6.20
CA LEU A 181 7.63 14.92 -6.70
C LEU A 181 8.17 15.80 -5.56
N ALA A 182 7.35 16.10 -4.56
CA ALA A 182 7.76 16.87 -3.38
C ALA A 182 8.88 16.14 -2.61
N LEU A 183 8.77 14.82 -2.42
CA LEU A 183 9.80 14.02 -1.76
C LEU A 183 11.10 14.01 -2.56
N CYS A 184 11.03 13.87 -3.89
CA CYS A 184 12.20 13.97 -4.77
C CYS A 184 12.86 15.36 -4.68
N ALA A 185 12.06 16.44 -4.67
CA ALA A 185 12.57 17.80 -4.53
C ALA A 185 13.25 18.02 -3.17
N ILE A 186 12.62 17.58 -2.06
CA ILE A 186 13.20 17.65 -0.72
C ILE A 186 14.53 16.88 -0.66
N LEU A 187 14.60 15.68 -1.26
CA LEU A 187 15.81 14.87 -1.28
C LEU A 187 16.94 15.54 -2.10
N ALA A 188 16.62 16.15 -3.24
CA ALA A 188 17.60 16.89 -4.04
C ALA A 188 18.14 18.12 -3.30
N VAL A 189 17.27 18.88 -2.62
CA VAL A 189 17.68 20.00 -1.74
C VAL A 189 18.53 19.50 -0.58
N PHE A 190 18.16 18.37 0.04
CA PHE A 190 18.95 17.77 1.12
C PHE A 190 20.38 17.46 0.66
N VAL A 191 20.55 16.78 -0.48
CA VAL A 191 21.89 16.42 -0.99
C VAL A 191 22.75 17.66 -1.26
N THR A 192 22.16 18.74 -1.80
CA THR A 192 22.90 19.97 -2.10
C THR A 192 23.27 20.78 -0.86
N VAL A 193 22.42 20.78 0.17
CA VAL A 193 22.61 21.57 1.40
C VAL A 193 23.40 20.80 2.48
N MET A 194 23.43 19.47 2.41
CA MET A 194 24.10 18.60 3.41
C MET A 194 25.58 18.97 3.60
N VAL A 195 26.30 19.24 2.51
CA VAL A 195 27.75 19.53 2.55
C VAL A 195 28.07 20.82 3.31
N PRO A 196 27.46 21.98 2.99
CA PRO A 196 27.78 23.22 3.71
C PRO A 196 27.23 23.23 5.14
N VAL A 197 26.00 22.76 5.37
CA VAL A 197 25.31 22.97 6.66
C VAL A 197 25.63 21.89 7.69
N GLY A 198 25.98 20.68 7.23
CA GLY A 198 26.23 19.52 8.08
C GLY A 198 25.01 18.59 8.18
N ALA A 199 25.31 17.30 8.39
CA ALA A 199 24.35 16.21 8.25
C ALA A 199 23.21 16.23 9.27
N VAL A 200 23.46 16.67 10.51
CA VAL A 200 22.46 16.60 11.59
C VAL A 200 21.33 17.60 11.35
N VAL A 201 21.69 18.86 11.09
CA VAL A 201 20.73 19.95 10.89
C VAL A 201 19.93 19.72 9.61
N THR A 202 20.62 19.40 8.51
CA THR A 202 19.97 19.13 7.23
C THR A 202 19.10 17.88 7.28
N GLY A 203 19.57 16.81 7.93
CA GLY A 203 18.80 15.59 8.14
C GLY A 203 17.52 15.84 8.94
N SER A 204 17.61 16.63 10.03
CA SER A 204 16.46 17.00 10.86
C SER A 204 15.42 17.79 10.06
N VAL A 205 15.84 18.84 9.36
CA VAL A 205 14.93 19.67 8.55
C VAL A 205 14.30 18.86 7.42
N ALA A 206 15.08 18.04 6.71
CA ALA A 206 14.59 17.22 5.60
C ALA A 206 13.58 16.16 6.07
N LEU A 207 13.83 15.51 7.22
CA LEU A 207 12.90 14.54 7.80
C LEU A 207 11.62 15.20 8.27
N ILE A 208 11.71 16.33 8.97
CA ILE A 208 10.54 17.09 9.41
C ILE A 208 9.71 17.52 8.20
N ALA A 209 10.34 18.10 7.17
CA ALA A 209 9.65 18.51 5.95
C ALA A 209 8.98 17.31 5.25
N SER A 210 9.68 16.19 5.12
CA SER A 210 9.11 14.97 4.52
C SER A 210 7.93 14.43 5.33
N LEU A 211 8.03 14.39 6.66
CA LEU A 211 6.95 13.92 7.52
C LEU A 211 5.75 14.88 7.56
N LEU A 212 5.97 16.19 7.40
CA LEU A 212 4.88 17.15 7.27
C LEU A 212 4.15 17.03 5.93
N VAL A 213 4.86 16.64 4.87
CA VAL A 213 4.25 16.32 3.56
C VAL A 213 3.45 15.02 3.63
N CYS A 214 3.99 13.99 4.29
CA CYS A 214 3.37 12.66 4.36
C CYS A 214 2.25 12.54 5.41
N ASP A 215 2.42 13.16 6.58
CA ASP A 215 1.46 13.10 7.69
C ASP A 215 1.05 14.52 8.11
N ARG A 216 0.18 15.12 7.27
CA ARG A 216 -0.41 16.44 7.53
C ARG A 216 -1.37 16.42 8.73
N SER A 217 -1.80 15.24 9.18
CA SER A 217 -2.80 15.09 10.24
C SER A 217 -2.23 15.24 11.65
N HIS A 218 -0.92 15.02 11.85
CA HIS A 218 -0.28 15.11 13.17
C HIS A 218 1.07 15.85 13.14
N PRO A 219 1.09 17.17 12.87
CA PRO A 219 2.34 17.92 12.67
C PRO A 219 3.28 17.87 13.88
N VAL A 220 2.73 17.85 15.10
CA VAL A 220 3.53 17.77 16.34
C VAL A 220 4.31 16.46 16.43
N ARG A 221 3.65 15.33 16.11
CA ARG A 221 4.28 14.01 16.11
C ARG A 221 5.35 13.93 15.02
N SER A 222 5.06 14.46 13.83
CA SER A 222 6.00 14.54 12.71
C SER A 222 7.26 15.34 13.05
N VAL A 223 7.11 16.49 13.71
CA VAL A 223 8.25 17.31 14.17
C VAL A 223 9.08 16.56 15.22
N LEU A 224 8.42 15.96 16.22
CA LEU A 224 9.10 15.20 17.27
C LEU A 224 9.91 14.02 16.70
N ILE A 225 9.30 13.21 15.83
CA ILE A 225 9.98 12.06 15.21
C ILE A 225 11.09 12.53 14.26
N GLY A 226 10.81 13.57 13.47
CA GLY A 226 11.75 14.11 12.50
C GLY A 226 12.98 14.78 13.12
N ALA A 227 12.87 15.32 14.33
CA ALA A 227 14.01 15.83 15.10
C ALA A 227 14.72 14.71 15.89
N ALA A 228 13.96 13.85 16.57
CA ALA A 228 14.53 12.82 17.45
C ALA A 228 15.35 11.77 16.68
N PHE A 229 14.88 11.34 15.51
CA PHE A 229 15.54 10.31 14.71
C PHE A 229 16.97 10.70 14.26
N PRO A 230 17.20 11.83 13.58
CA PRO A 230 18.55 12.23 13.16
C PRO A 230 19.47 12.56 14.35
N VAL A 231 18.95 13.07 15.46
CA VAL A 231 19.73 13.26 16.70
C VAL A 231 20.16 11.91 17.28
N ALA A 232 19.25 10.94 17.36
CA ALA A 232 19.58 9.59 17.83
C ALA A 232 20.59 8.91 16.89
N LEU A 233 20.43 9.07 15.57
CA LEU A 233 21.35 8.55 14.57
C LEU A 233 22.75 9.18 14.74
N TYR A 234 22.82 10.50 14.94
CA TYR A 234 24.07 11.21 15.24
C TYR A 234 24.73 10.65 16.50
N ALA A 235 23.96 10.45 17.58
CA ALA A 235 24.46 9.86 18.80
C ALA A 235 25.03 8.44 18.57
N VAL A 236 24.37 7.61 17.76
CA VAL A 236 24.92 6.29 17.38
C VAL A 236 26.23 6.44 16.60
N PHE A 237 26.33 7.36 15.64
CA PHE A 237 27.58 7.57 14.90
C PHE A 237 28.74 8.04 15.79
N VAL A 238 28.47 8.96 16.70
CA VAL A 238 29.49 9.51 17.60
C VAL A 238 29.86 8.49 18.68
N PHE A 239 28.88 7.96 19.41
CA PHE A 239 29.15 7.12 20.59
C PHE A 239 29.42 5.66 20.24
N LEU A 240 28.65 5.08 19.31
CA LEU A 240 28.78 3.66 18.98
C LEU A 240 29.85 3.42 17.93
N LEU A 241 29.95 4.30 16.94
CA LEU A 241 30.83 4.11 15.79
C LEU A 241 32.13 4.91 15.87
N ASN A 242 32.25 5.84 16.83
CA ASN A 242 33.38 6.77 16.94
C ASN A 242 33.73 7.41 15.58
N ALA A 243 32.70 7.68 14.78
CA ALA A 243 32.84 8.22 13.44
C ALA A 243 32.73 9.74 13.53
N GLN A 244 33.79 10.45 13.14
CA GLN A 244 33.74 11.91 13.02
C GLN A 244 32.91 12.26 11.78
N LEU A 245 31.71 12.81 12.01
CA LEU A 245 30.92 13.42 10.96
C LEU A 245 31.55 14.76 10.56
N PRO A 246 31.41 15.20 9.30
CA PRO A 246 31.93 16.49 8.85
C PRO A 246 31.45 17.58 9.82
N PRO A 247 32.38 18.37 10.41
CA PRO A 247 31.99 19.50 11.23
C PRO A 247 31.23 20.46 10.32
N GLY A 248 29.93 20.59 10.56
CA GLY A 248 29.14 21.61 9.88
C GLY A 248 29.57 23.00 10.36
N ILE A 249 28.83 24.02 9.93
CA ILE A 249 29.05 25.42 10.31
C ILE A 249 28.82 25.67 11.81
N LEU A 250 28.29 24.69 12.55
CA LEU A 250 28.10 24.77 13.99
C LEU A 250 29.40 24.35 14.71
N PRO A 251 30.10 25.28 15.39
CA PRO A 251 31.23 24.94 16.24
C PRO A 251 30.72 24.31 17.53
N LEU A 252 30.32 23.04 17.47
CA LEU A 252 30.03 22.24 18.65
C LEU A 252 31.31 21.48 18.99
N TYR A 253 32.12 22.09 19.85
CA TYR A 253 33.30 21.50 20.51
C TYR A 253 32.93 21.03 21.91
#